data_AF-A0AAJ0WDV8-F1
#
_entry.id   AF-A0AAJ0WDV8-F1
#
_cell.length_a   1.000
_cell.length_b   1.000
_cell.length_c   1.000
_cell.angle_alpha   90.00
_cell.angle_beta   90.00
_cell.angle_gamma   90.00
#
_symmetry.space_group_name_H-M   'P 1'
#
loop_
_entity.id
_entity.type
_entity.pdbx_description
1 polymer ?
#
loop_
_entity_poly.entity_id
_entity_poly.type
_entity_poly.pdbx_seq_one_letter_code
_entity_poly.pdbx_strand_id
1 'polypeptide(L)'
;MKYKYHLRPGYQSQKLLIEIFSGAENEDFFPDFFDSIIEINPKVVKINELWMNDEYLLDVNSDIGSFSISKDIWDLAFIMSEDNQECLNKINLILLKDQNFQKVEVNFDDYKLKTI
;
A
#
# COMPACT_ATOMS: atom_id res chain seq x y z
N MET A 1 -3.20 -7.97 15.78
CA MET A 1 -2.77 -7.53 14.44
C MET A 1 -3.91 -7.85 13.48
N LYS A 2 -4.49 -6.81 12.89
CA LYS A 2 -5.63 -6.90 11.97
C LYS A 2 -5.19 -7.08 10.51
N TYR A 3 -4.06 -6.49 10.14
CA TYR A 3 -3.56 -6.45 8.77
C TYR A 3 -2.18 -7.10 8.66
N LYS A 4 -1.92 -7.79 7.56
CA LYS A 4 -0.57 -8.25 7.20
C LYS A 4 -0.16 -7.66 5.87
N TYR A 5 1.11 -7.26 5.79
CA TYR A 5 1.61 -6.59 4.60
C TYR A 5 3.05 -6.98 4.23
N HIS A 6 3.37 -6.74 2.96
CA HIS A 6 4.72 -6.80 2.41
C HIS A 6 5.15 -5.40 1.97
N LEU A 7 6.41 -5.04 2.22
CA LEU A 7 7.11 -4.02 1.44
C LEU A 7 7.98 -4.77 0.44
N ARG A 8 7.65 -4.69 -0.85
CA ARG A 8 8.27 -5.53 -1.88
C ARG A 8 8.33 -4.84 -3.23
N PRO A 9 9.17 -5.30 -4.16
CA PRO A 9 9.11 -4.86 -5.54
C PRO A 9 7.78 -5.25 -6.22
N GLY A 10 7.33 -4.43 -7.15
CA GLY A 10 6.36 -4.87 -8.15
C GLY A 10 6.94 -5.98 -9.03
N TYR A 11 6.09 -6.84 -9.60
CA TYR A 11 6.55 -7.88 -10.50
C TYR A 11 7.32 -7.27 -11.68
N GLN A 12 8.52 -7.80 -11.94
CA GLN A 12 9.40 -7.30 -13.01
C GLN A 12 9.77 -5.82 -12.87
N SER A 13 9.61 -5.24 -11.68
CA SER A 13 9.91 -3.84 -11.39
C SER A 13 10.94 -3.75 -10.26
N GLN A 14 11.74 -2.68 -10.28
CA GLN A 14 12.58 -2.32 -9.13
C GLN A 14 11.86 -1.33 -8.20
N LYS A 15 10.69 -0.81 -8.61
CA LYS A 15 9.87 0.06 -7.76
C LYS A 15 9.18 -0.79 -6.69
N LEU A 16 9.30 -0.35 -5.44
CA LEU A 16 8.60 -0.90 -4.31
C LEU A 16 7.13 -0.51 -4.34
N LEU A 17 6.34 -1.35 -3.68
CA LEU A 17 4.97 -1.11 -3.28
C LEU A 17 4.76 -1.71 -1.88
N ILE A 18 3.75 -1.23 -1.18
CA ILE A 18 3.22 -1.91 0.00
C ILE A 18 2.00 -2.70 -0.44
N GLU A 19 2.01 -4.01 -0.19
CA GLU A 19 0.89 -4.91 -0.47
C GLU A 19 0.28 -5.34 0.86
N ILE A 20 -0.98 -4.98 1.10
CA ILE A 20 -1.79 -5.54 2.18
C ILE A 20 -2.46 -6.79 1.62
N PHE A 21 -1.97 -7.96 2.04
CA PHE A 21 -2.42 -9.26 1.52
C PHE A 21 -3.38 -10.01 2.46
N SER A 22 -3.68 -9.42 3.62
CA SER A 22 -4.63 -9.95 4.58
C SER A 22 -5.20 -8.80 5.42
N GLY A 23 -6.52 -8.78 5.56
CA GLY A 23 -7.28 -7.80 6.32
C GLY A 23 -7.81 -6.63 5.49
N ALA A 24 -7.37 -6.44 4.23
CA ALA A 24 -7.86 -5.36 3.38
C ALA A 24 -9.33 -5.56 2.96
N GLU A 25 -9.87 -6.78 3.04
CA GLU A 25 -11.31 -7.08 2.91
C GLU A 25 -12.20 -6.34 3.93
N ASN A 26 -11.62 -5.92 5.06
CA ASN A 26 -12.38 -5.33 6.15
C ASN A 26 -12.90 -3.93 5.76
N GLU A 27 -14.18 -3.66 6.05
CA GLU A 27 -14.81 -2.35 5.87
C GLU A 27 -14.05 -1.23 6.59
N ASP A 28 -13.40 -1.56 7.72
CA ASP A 28 -12.59 -0.63 8.51
C ASP A 28 -11.18 -0.37 7.94
N PHE A 29 -10.80 -1.01 6.83
CA PHE A 29 -9.43 -0.94 6.30
C PHE A 29 -8.98 0.50 6.02
N PHE A 30 -9.76 1.28 5.26
CA PHE A 30 -9.38 2.64 4.93
C PHE A 30 -9.31 3.55 6.18
N PRO A 31 -10.33 3.58 7.07
CA PRO A 31 -10.23 4.29 8.34
C PRO A 31 -8.99 3.92 9.16
N ASP A 32 -8.74 2.62 9.38
CA ASP A 32 -7.61 2.14 10.17
C ASP A 32 -6.27 2.51 9.49
N PHE A 33 -6.18 2.40 8.16
CA PHE A 33 -4.98 2.77 7.43
C PHE A 33 -4.71 4.27 7.53
N PHE A 34 -5.69 5.13 7.28
CA PHE A 34 -5.52 6.58 7.37
C PHE A 34 -5.22 7.06 8.79
N ASP A 35 -5.81 6.43 9.82
CA ASP A 35 -5.48 6.69 11.22
C ASP A 35 -4.02 6.31 11.52
N SER A 36 -3.56 5.15 11.03
CA SER A 36 -2.18 4.70 11.25
C SER A 36 -1.13 5.68 10.68
N ILE A 37 -1.45 6.34 9.56
CA ILE A 37 -0.56 7.30 8.90
C ILE A 37 -0.96 8.76 9.16
N ILE A 38 -1.76 9.04 10.19
CA ILE A 38 -2.27 10.40 10.44
C ILE A 38 -1.15 11.43 10.64
N GLU A 39 0.02 11.00 11.15
CA GLU A 39 1.18 11.86 11.41
C GLU A 39 1.79 12.51 10.15
N ILE A 40 1.49 11.98 8.95
CA ILE A 40 1.94 12.58 7.67
C ILE A 40 0.86 13.44 7.01
N ASN A 41 -0.24 13.74 7.70
CA ASN A 41 -1.35 14.57 7.21
C ASN A 41 -1.89 14.11 5.83
N PRO A 42 -2.31 12.84 5.68
CA PRO A 42 -2.80 12.33 4.40
C PRO A 42 -4.09 13.04 3.97
N LYS A 43 -4.17 13.41 2.70
CA LYS A 43 -5.34 14.05 2.08
C LYS A 43 -5.66 13.36 0.77
N VAL A 44 -6.82 12.70 0.71
CA VAL A 44 -7.35 12.15 -0.54
C VAL A 44 -7.67 13.32 -1.48
N VAL A 45 -6.98 13.37 -2.61
CA VAL A 45 -7.16 14.43 -3.63
C VAL A 45 -7.99 13.97 -4.81
N LYS A 46 -8.08 12.65 -5.04
CA LYS A 46 -8.88 12.08 -6.11
C LYS A 46 -9.36 10.68 -5.73
N ILE A 47 -10.59 10.37 -6.12
CA ILE A 47 -11.16 9.03 -6.06
C ILE A 47 -11.50 8.66 -7.51
N ASN A 48 -10.84 7.64 -8.04
CA ASN A 48 -11.16 7.06 -9.32
C ASN A 48 -11.84 5.71 -9.07
N GLU A 49 -13.14 5.65 -9.34
CA GLU A 49 -13.84 4.37 -9.45
C GLU A 49 -13.46 3.78 -10.80
N LEU A 50 -12.65 2.71 -10.80
CA LEU A 50 -12.24 2.06 -12.03
C LEU A 50 -13.35 1.10 -12.46
N TRP A 51 -14.24 1.62 -13.30
CA TRP A 51 -15.46 0.99 -13.84
C TRP A 51 -15.28 -0.38 -14.53
N MET A 52 -14.05 -0.87 -14.70
CA MET A 52 -13.78 -2.18 -15.32
C MET A 52 -13.61 -3.33 -14.33
N ASN A 53 -13.30 -3.07 -13.05
CA ASN A 53 -12.91 -4.13 -12.09
C ASN A 53 -13.47 -3.94 -10.66
N ASP A 54 -14.42 -3.03 -10.43
CA ASP A 54 -14.89 -2.63 -9.07
C ASP A 54 -13.72 -2.25 -8.12
N GLU A 55 -12.64 -1.72 -8.70
CA GLU A 55 -11.43 -1.31 -7.99
C GLU A 55 -11.53 0.16 -7.57
N TYR A 56 -11.14 0.43 -6.33
CA TYR A 56 -10.99 1.80 -5.82
C TYR A 56 -9.55 2.25 -5.99
N LEU A 57 -9.34 3.35 -6.70
CA LEU A 57 -8.04 4.03 -6.76
C LEU A 57 -8.14 5.40 -6.10
N LEU A 58 -7.46 5.57 -4.98
CA LEU A 58 -7.35 6.82 -4.23
C LEU A 58 -6.00 7.45 -4.51
N ASP A 59 -5.98 8.70 -4.97
CA ASP A 59 -4.74 9.50 -5.00
C ASP A 59 -4.67 10.34 -3.72
N VAL A 60 -3.53 10.28 -3.03
CA VAL A 60 -3.31 10.88 -1.72
C VAL A 60 -2.08 11.77 -1.73
N ASN A 61 -2.22 12.99 -1.21
CA ASN A 61 -1.12 13.88 -0.90
C ASN A 61 -0.84 13.88 0.60
N SER A 62 0.43 13.98 0.97
CA SER A 62 0.87 14.01 2.38
C SER A 62 2.12 14.89 2.52
N ASP A 63 2.53 15.16 3.75
CA ASP A 63 3.75 15.94 4.05
C ASP A 63 5.03 15.23 3.57
N ILE A 64 4.97 13.92 3.32
CA ILE A 64 6.09 13.11 2.85
C ILE A 64 6.04 12.83 1.33
N GLY A 65 5.05 13.40 0.63
CA GLY A 65 4.84 13.27 -0.80
C GLY A 65 3.51 12.60 -1.18
N SER A 66 3.34 12.35 -2.47
CA SER A 66 2.13 11.75 -3.02
C SER A 66 2.26 10.24 -3.22
N PHE A 67 1.15 9.54 -3.02
CA PHE A 67 1.03 8.10 -3.26
C PHE A 67 -0.41 7.77 -3.66
N SER A 68 -0.61 6.60 -4.23
CA SER A 68 -1.94 6.09 -4.58
C SER A 68 -2.20 4.80 -3.82
N ILE A 69 -3.46 4.59 -3.45
CA ILE A 69 -3.96 3.35 -2.85
C ILE A 69 -4.92 2.74 -3.86
N SER A 70 -4.57 1.57 -4.38
CA SER A 70 -5.47 0.69 -5.13
C SER A 70 -6.01 -0.35 -4.16
N LYS A 71 -7.33 -0.55 -4.13
CA LYS A 71 -7.96 -1.69 -3.45
C LYS A 71 -8.76 -2.46 -4.49
N ASP A 72 -8.38 -3.71 -4.71
CA ASP A 72 -9.05 -4.58 -5.65
C ASP A 72 -10.19 -5.39 -5.01
N ILE A 73 -10.89 -6.14 -5.85
CA ILE A 73 -11.96 -7.09 -5.47
C ILE A 73 -11.43 -8.41 -4.91
N TRP A 74 -10.13 -8.65 -4.95
CA TRP A 74 -9.48 -9.85 -4.45
C TRP A 74 -8.99 -9.67 -3.01
N ASP A 75 -9.52 -8.65 -2.33
CA ASP A 75 -9.20 -8.32 -0.95
C ASP A 75 -7.73 -7.95 -0.74
N LEU A 76 -7.09 -7.43 -1.80
CA LEU A 76 -5.76 -6.86 -1.74
C LEU A 76 -5.84 -5.33 -1.78
N ALA A 77 -4.89 -4.70 -1.10
CA ALA A 77 -4.65 -3.29 -1.27
C ALA A 77 -3.17 -3.02 -1.59
N PHE A 78 -2.92 -2.17 -2.56
CA PHE A 78 -1.61 -1.78 -3.02
C PHE A 78 -1.40 -0.29 -2.80
N ILE A 79 -0.36 0.06 -2.04
CA ILE A 79 0.09 1.44 -1.88
C ILE A 79 1.33 1.64 -2.72
N MET A 80 1.25 2.59 -3.65
CA MET A 80 2.24 2.82 -4.69
C MET A 80 2.62 4.29 -4.74
N SER A 81 3.87 4.59 -5.11
CA SER A 81 4.30 5.97 -5.39
C SER A 81 5.19 5.95 -6.63
N GLU A 82 4.76 6.60 -7.70
CA GLU A 82 5.47 6.54 -8.98
C GLU A 82 6.82 7.27 -8.92
N ASP A 83 6.83 8.46 -8.33
CA ASP A 83 7.97 9.38 -8.38
C ASP A 83 8.70 9.53 -7.03
N ASN A 84 8.13 9.02 -5.93
CA ASN A 84 8.68 9.19 -4.58
C ASN A 84 8.70 7.88 -3.79
N GLN A 85 9.63 7.00 -4.12
CA GLN A 85 9.83 5.72 -3.43
C GLN A 85 10.21 5.89 -1.94
N GLU A 86 10.79 7.01 -1.55
CA GLU A 86 11.06 7.33 -0.14
C GLU A 86 9.76 7.45 0.68
N CYS A 87 8.67 7.90 0.04
CA CYS A 87 7.33 7.96 0.66
C CYS A 87 6.90 6.58 1.17
N LEU A 88 7.08 5.52 0.36
CA LEU A 88 6.72 4.15 0.76
C LEU A 88 7.57 3.63 1.92
N ASN A 89 8.86 3.97 1.95
CA ASN A 89 9.73 3.60 3.08
C ASN A 89 9.28 4.27 4.38
N LYS A 90 8.86 5.55 4.32
CA LYS A 90 8.33 6.28 5.47
C LYS A 90 7.00 5.68 5.95
N ILE A 91 6.06 5.40 5.04
CA ILE A 91 4.81 4.69 5.38
C ILE A 91 5.12 3.36 6.05
N ASN A 92 6.03 2.55 5.50
CA ASN A 92 6.45 1.29 6.12
C ASN A 92 6.99 1.48 7.55
N LEU A 93 7.81 2.52 7.81
CA LEU A 93 8.30 2.81 9.17
C LEU A 93 7.19 3.19 10.16
N ILE A 94 6.11 3.79 9.67
CA ILE A 94 4.92 4.11 10.46
C ILE A 94 4.16 2.82 10.78
N LEU A 95 3.84 2.03 9.75
CA LEU A 95 3.10 0.76 9.90
C LEU A 95 3.84 -0.26 10.79
N LEU A 96 5.18 -0.26 10.79
CA LEU A 96 5.97 -1.11 11.69
C LEU A 96 5.74 -0.81 13.19
N LYS A 97 5.29 0.40 13.53
CA LYS A 97 5.00 0.81 14.92
C LYS A 97 3.54 0.62 15.29
N ASP A 98 2.66 0.46 14.29
CA ASP A 98 1.22 0.32 14.51
C ASP A 98 0.87 -1.14 14.88
N GLN A 99 0.18 -1.32 16.00
CA GLN A 99 -0.22 -2.64 16.53
C GLN A 99 -1.22 -3.40 15.63
N ASN A 100 -1.90 -2.71 14.72
CA ASN A 100 -2.82 -3.30 13.77
C ASN A 100 -2.07 -3.94 12.60
N PHE A 101 -0.86 -3.50 12.26
CA PHE A 101 -0.14 -3.92 11.06
C PHE A 101 1.05 -4.83 11.36
N GLN A 102 1.12 -5.96 10.65
CA GLN A 102 2.23 -6.89 10.70
C GLN A 102 2.98 -6.92 9.38
N LYS A 103 4.25 -6.51 9.38
CA LYS A 103 5.13 -6.76 8.24
C LYS A 103 5.50 -8.24 8.18
N VAL A 104 5.36 -8.83 7.01
CA VAL A 104 5.90 -10.16 6.69
C VAL A 104 7.00 -9.98 5.65
N GLU A 105 8.21 -10.44 5.96
CA GLU A 105 9.34 -10.33 5.03
C GLU A 105 9.18 -11.28 3.84
N VAL A 106 9.67 -10.85 2.68
CA VAL A 106 9.66 -11.62 1.44
C VAL A 106 11.04 -11.62 0.81
N ASN A 107 11.32 -12.63 -0.01
CA ASN A 107 12.52 -12.62 -0.84
C ASN A 107 12.27 -11.77 -2.10
N PHE A 108 13.05 -10.71 -2.29
CA PHE A 108 12.89 -9.81 -3.44
C PHE A 108 13.20 -10.51 -4.78
N ASP A 109 13.96 -11.60 -4.77
CA ASP A 109 14.25 -12.38 -5.97
C ASP A 109 13.02 -13.10 -6.53
N ASP A 110 11.99 -13.36 -5.70
CA ASP A 110 10.75 -13.99 -6.14
C ASP A 110 9.94 -13.11 -7.10
N TYR A 111 10.25 -11.81 -7.16
CA TYR A 111 9.58 -10.82 -8.01
C TYR A 111 10.35 -10.50 -9.31
N LYS A 112 11.52 -11.12 -9.50
CA LYS A 112 12.30 -11.01 -10.73
C LYS A 112 11.79 -12.01 -11.78
N LEU A 113 12.07 -11.73 -13.05
CA LEU A 113 11.88 -12.71 -14.13
C LEU A 113 12.69 -13.96 -13.82
N LYS A 114 12.03 -15.11 -13.70
CA LYS A 114 12.72 -16.40 -13.76
C LYS A 114 13.17 -16.59 -15.20
N THR A 115 14.46 -16.41 -15.45
CA THR A 115 15.06 -16.84 -16.71
C THR A 115 14.92 -18.36 -16.77
N ILE A 116 14.15 -18.86 -17.73
CA ILE A 116 14.02 -20.31 -18.03
C ILE A 116 15.30 -20.77 -18.73
#